data_AF-A0A5A5R450-F1
#
_entry.id   AF-A0A5A5R450-F1
#
_cell.length_a   1.000
_cell.length_b   1.000
_cell.length_c   1.000
_cell.angle_alpha   90.00
_cell.angle_beta   90.00
_cell.angle_gamma   90.00
#
_symmetry.space_group_name_H-M   'P 1'
#
loop_
_entity.id
_entity.type
_entity.pdbx_description
1 polymer ?
#
loop_
_entity_poly.entity_id
_entity_poly.type
_entity_poly.pdbx_seq_one_letter_code
_entity_poly.pdbx_strand_id
1 'polypeptide(L)'
;MGIPPFNQHGFLPPGEHKLDSWEELVERFGTTRRRQRLLVGLKRVLLNLQQAGCQKVYLDGSFVTKKGKPNDYDGFWESEKVNPEKLDSILLDTSLEGCREQKKKYGGELLTADTRAVNGQTIYGYYTIDVERGITKGIVCVELQLVDLQLWF
;
A
#
# COMPACT_ATOMS: atom_id res chain seq x y z
N MET A 1 16.69 -6.81 -4.77
CA MET A 1 16.46 -6.84 -6.24
C MET A 1 15.33 -5.86 -6.44
N GLY A 2 15.56 -4.78 -7.19
CA GLY A 2 14.61 -3.69 -7.20
C GLY A 2 13.28 -3.98 -7.90
N ILE A 3 12.31 -3.09 -7.71
CA ILE A 3 10.97 -3.17 -8.30
C ILE A 3 11.06 -3.27 -9.83
N PRO A 4 10.49 -4.31 -10.44
CA PRO A 4 10.61 -4.54 -11.88
C PRO A 4 9.89 -3.47 -12.74
N PRO A 5 10.23 -3.38 -14.04
CA PRO A 5 9.50 -2.56 -15.01
C PRO A 5 8.01 -2.95 -15.08
N PHE A 6 7.15 -1.99 -15.40
CA PHE A 6 5.75 -2.29 -15.68
C PHE A 6 5.62 -3.17 -16.93
N ASN A 7 4.62 -4.05 -16.94
CA ASN A 7 4.24 -4.81 -18.11
C ASN A 7 3.51 -3.92 -19.15
N GLN A 8 3.15 -4.49 -20.31
CA GLN A 8 2.44 -3.77 -21.38
C GLN A 8 1.12 -3.11 -20.92
N HIS A 9 0.45 -3.68 -19.91
CA HIS A 9 -0.79 -3.16 -19.34
C HIS A 9 -0.54 -2.01 -18.33
N GLY A 10 0.71 -1.83 -17.89
CA GLY A 10 1.08 -0.78 -16.94
C GLY A 10 1.02 -1.17 -15.47
N PHE A 11 0.93 -2.47 -15.20
CA PHE A 11 1.01 -3.04 -13.87
C PHE A 11 2.39 -3.62 -13.62
N LEU A 12 2.73 -3.87 -12.35
CA LEU A 12 3.86 -4.72 -12.02
C LEU A 12 3.57 -6.16 -12.51
N PRO A 13 4.61 -6.91 -12.95
CA PRO A 13 4.45 -8.32 -13.27
C PRO A 13 3.92 -9.11 -12.05
N PRO A 14 3.21 -10.23 -12.24
CA PRO A 14 2.67 -11.03 -11.13
C PRO A 14 3.71 -11.35 -10.05
N GLY A 15 3.30 -11.24 -8.78
CA GLY A 15 4.13 -11.53 -7.61
C GLY A 15 4.19 -10.40 -6.59
N GLU A 16 4.76 -10.70 -5.42
CA GLU A 16 5.08 -9.72 -4.39
C GLU A 16 6.48 -9.15 -4.64
N HIS A 17 6.55 -7.84 -4.88
CA HIS A 17 7.81 -7.13 -5.11
C HIS A 17 8.25 -6.45 -3.83
N LYS A 18 9.19 -7.08 -3.12
CA LYS A 18 9.73 -6.54 -1.88
C LYS A 18 10.54 -5.28 -2.16
N LEU A 19 10.35 -4.26 -1.32
CA LEU A 19 11.21 -3.08 -1.32
C LEU A 19 12.55 -3.41 -0.67
N ASP A 20 13.64 -2.96 -1.30
CA ASP A 20 14.95 -2.92 -0.70
C ASP A 20 15.10 -1.70 0.25
N SER A 21 14.39 -0.59 -0.01
CA SER A 21 14.42 0.63 0.83
C SER A 21 13.22 1.57 0.63
N TRP A 22 13.08 2.60 1.48
CA TRP A 22 12.08 3.66 1.29
C TRP A 22 12.44 4.55 0.09
N GLU A 23 13.72 4.85 -0.07
CA GLU A 23 14.33 5.60 -1.18
C GLU A 23 13.91 4.99 -2.52
N GLU A 24 13.95 3.67 -2.64
CA GLU A 24 13.55 2.94 -3.84
C GLU A 24 12.08 3.21 -4.19
N LEU A 25 11.18 3.17 -3.21
CA LEU A 25 9.77 3.47 -3.43
C LEU A 25 9.57 4.92 -3.91
N VAL A 26 10.31 5.86 -3.30
CA VAL A 26 10.25 7.28 -3.65
C VAL A 26 10.78 7.53 -5.07
N GLU A 27 11.94 6.97 -5.41
CA GLU A 27 12.51 7.09 -6.76
C GLU A 27 11.57 6.48 -7.80
N ARG A 28 11.03 5.29 -7.51
CA ARG A 28 10.19 4.55 -8.43
C ARG A 28 8.83 5.19 -8.67
N PHE A 29 8.16 5.63 -7.60
CA PHE A 29 6.75 6.04 -7.67
C PHE A 29 6.51 7.51 -7.31
N GLY A 30 7.52 8.24 -6.82
CA GLY A 30 7.45 9.66 -6.41
C GLY A 30 7.72 10.67 -7.52
N THR A 31 7.50 10.31 -8.78
CA THR A 31 7.94 11.08 -9.96
C THR A 31 7.18 12.39 -10.22
N THR A 32 6.13 12.70 -9.45
CA THR A 32 5.36 13.94 -9.60
C THR A 32 5.02 14.55 -8.25
N ARG A 33 4.77 15.87 -8.20
CA ARG A 33 4.33 16.56 -6.97
C ARG A 33 3.10 15.93 -6.32
N ARG A 34 2.20 15.32 -7.12
CA ARG A 34 1.04 14.61 -6.57
C ARG A 34 1.47 13.32 -5.86
N ARG A 35 2.30 12.51 -6.52
CA ARG A 35 2.83 11.27 -5.96
C ARG A 35 3.69 11.51 -4.72
N GLN A 36 4.50 12.57 -4.71
CA GLN A 36 5.27 13.00 -3.53
C GLN A 36 4.36 13.34 -2.34
N ARG A 37 3.24 14.03 -2.56
CA ARG A 37 2.26 14.29 -1.49
C ARG A 37 1.63 13.01 -0.96
N LEU A 38 1.31 12.06 -1.83
CA LEU A 38 0.81 10.74 -1.42
C LEU A 38 1.86 9.97 -0.61
N LEU A 39 3.15 10.05 -0.99
CA LEU A 39 4.25 9.44 -0.24
C LEU A 39 4.38 10.01 1.18
N VAL A 40 4.16 11.30 1.39
CA VAL A 40 4.16 11.89 2.74
C VAL A 40 3.08 11.26 3.62
N GLY A 41 1.86 11.10 3.09
CA GLY A 41 0.76 10.47 3.79
C GLY A 41 0.98 8.98 4.04
N LEU A 42 1.46 8.26 3.01
CA LEU A 42 1.84 6.86 3.09
C LEU A 42 2.91 6.64 4.18
N LYS A 43 3.96 7.46 4.19
CA LYS A 43 5.03 7.37 5.19
C LYS A 43 4.49 7.50 6.61
N ARG A 44 3.56 8.42 6.84
CA ARG A 44 2.92 8.62 8.15
C ARG A 44 2.14 7.39 8.62
N VAL A 45 1.36 6.76 7.74
CA VAL A 45 0.62 5.55 8.10
C VAL A 45 1.55 4.35 8.31
N LEU A 46 2.58 4.18 7.49
CA LEU A 46 3.57 3.11 7.65
C LEU A 46 4.34 3.23 8.97
N LEU A 47 4.71 4.45 9.39
CA LEU A 47 5.33 4.70 10.69
C LEU A 47 4.41 4.32 11.85
N ASN A 48 3.12 4.65 11.78
CA ASN A 48 2.17 4.25 12.82
C ASN A 48 1.98 2.72 12.87
N LEU A 49 1.86 2.06 11.72
CA LEU A 49 1.81 0.60 11.62
C LEU A 49 3.08 -0.05 12.18
N GLN A 50 4.25 0.48 11.86
CA GLN A 50 5.54 -0.01 12.37
C GLN A 50 5.61 0.11 13.90
N GLN A 51 5.24 1.28 14.45
CA GLN A 51 5.20 1.51 15.90
C GLN A 51 4.19 0.60 16.62
N ALA A 52 3.10 0.26 15.94
CA ALA A 52 2.11 -0.69 16.44
C ALA A 52 2.55 -2.16 16.32
N GLY A 53 3.68 -2.46 15.67
CA GLY A 53 4.23 -3.81 15.56
C GLY A 53 3.88 -4.55 14.27
N CYS A 54 3.29 -3.87 13.29
CA CYS A 54 2.97 -4.45 11.99
C CYS A 54 4.26 -4.90 11.29
N GLN A 55 4.20 -6.07 10.65
CA GLN A 55 5.35 -6.66 9.97
C GLN A 55 5.39 -6.28 8.49
N LYS A 56 4.24 -6.37 7.81
CA LYS A 56 4.15 -6.19 6.36
C LYS A 56 2.94 -5.35 5.97
N VAL A 57 3.19 -4.49 4.99
CA VAL A 57 2.17 -3.73 4.28
C VAL A 57 2.34 -4.00 2.80
N TYR A 58 1.24 -4.24 2.11
CA TYR A 58 1.19 -4.48 0.69
C TYR A 58 0.52 -3.29 0.00
N LEU A 59 1.18 -2.73 -1.01
CA LEU A 59 0.68 -1.58 -1.76
C LEU A 59 0.30 -2.01 -3.17
N ASP A 60 -0.82 -1.46 -3.60
CA ASP A 60 -1.38 -1.67 -4.92
C ASP A 60 -2.12 -0.39 -5.36
N GLY A 61 -3.25 -0.53 -6.06
CA GLY A 61 -4.02 0.58 -6.55
C GLY A 61 -3.31 1.34 -7.65
N SER A 62 -3.85 2.51 -7.99
CA SER A 62 -3.33 3.29 -9.10
C SER A 62 -1.95 3.90 -8.82
N PHE A 63 -1.51 3.95 -7.56
CA PHE A 63 -0.23 4.51 -7.14
C PHE A 63 0.96 3.70 -7.67
N VAL A 64 0.96 2.36 -7.55
CA VAL A 64 2.07 1.50 -8.01
C VAL A 64 1.94 1.07 -9.48
N THR A 65 1.29 1.89 -10.31
CA THR A 65 1.09 1.63 -11.76
C THR A 65 1.69 2.74 -12.62
N LYS A 66 1.68 2.55 -13.94
CA LYS A 66 2.07 3.59 -14.92
C LYS A 66 1.15 4.81 -14.96
N LYS A 67 0.05 4.84 -14.19
CA LYS A 67 -0.88 5.97 -14.20
C LYS A 67 -0.18 7.26 -13.78
N GLY A 68 -0.18 8.27 -14.65
CA GLY A 68 0.55 9.52 -14.40
C GLY A 68 0.02 10.32 -13.19
N LYS A 69 -1.29 10.26 -12.93
CA LYS A 69 -1.95 10.99 -11.83
C LYS A 69 -2.83 10.02 -11.00
N PRO A 70 -2.25 9.28 -10.04
CA PRO A 70 -3.03 8.44 -9.12
C PRO A 70 -3.83 9.31 -8.16
N ASN A 71 -5.04 8.89 -7.78
CA ASN A 71 -5.87 9.70 -6.89
C ASN A 71 -5.41 9.61 -5.44
N ASP A 72 -5.09 8.39 -5.05
CA ASP A 72 -4.75 7.85 -3.74
C ASP A 72 -3.73 6.71 -3.93
N TYR A 73 -3.29 6.13 -2.81
CA TYR A 73 -2.72 4.78 -2.78
C TYR A 73 -3.71 3.83 -2.10
N ASP A 74 -3.64 2.56 -2.47
CA ASP A 74 -4.48 1.51 -1.91
C ASP A 74 -3.57 0.36 -1.45
N GLY A 75 -4.03 -0.43 -0.49
CA GLY A 75 -3.24 -1.55 0.01
C GLY A 75 -3.87 -2.26 1.19
N PHE A 76 -3.09 -3.14 1.80
CA PHE A 76 -3.50 -3.87 3.00
C PHE A 76 -2.31 -4.23 3.89
N TRP A 77 -2.57 -4.60 5.15
CA TRP A 77 -1.53 -4.89 6.15
C TRP A 77 -1.84 -6.12 6.99
N GLU A 78 -0.79 -6.75 7.52
CA GLU A 78 -0.91 -7.95 8.39
C GLU A 78 -1.17 -7.55 9.85
N SER A 79 -2.29 -8.04 10.41
CA SER A 79 -2.78 -7.66 11.73
C SER A 79 -2.26 -8.50 12.90
N GLU A 80 -1.68 -9.68 12.63
CA GLU A 80 -1.36 -10.70 13.63
C GLU A 80 -0.51 -10.22 14.82
N LYS A 81 0.48 -9.35 14.57
CA LYS A 81 1.40 -8.84 15.60
C LYS A 81 1.12 -7.40 16.03
N VAL A 82 0.03 -6.81 15.56
CA VAL A 82 -0.26 -5.39 15.79
C VAL A 82 -0.90 -5.19 17.16
N ASN A 83 -0.35 -4.27 17.94
CA ASN A 83 -0.95 -3.77 19.17
C ASN A 83 -1.95 -2.64 18.83
N PRO A 84 -3.27 -2.86 19.01
CA PRO A 84 -4.30 -1.87 18.69
C PRO A 84 -4.19 -0.57 19.49
N GLU A 85 -3.62 -0.59 20.71
CA GLU A 85 -3.49 0.61 21.56
C GLU A 85 -2.46 1.62 21.02
N LYS A 86 -1.54 1.17 20.16
CA LYS A 86 -0.54 2.02 19.48
C LYS A 86 -0.93 2.37 18.06
N LEU A 87 -1.96 1.70 17.54
CA LEU A 87 -2.46 1.89 16.19
C LEU A 87 -3.43 3.09 16.17
N ASP A 88 -3.35 3.88 15.12
CA ASP A 88 -4.39 4.84 14.80
C ASP A 88 -5.68 4.09 14.47
N SER A 89 -6.69 4.21 15.34
CA SER A 89 -7.89 3.37 15.32
C SER A 89 -8.68 3.44 14.01
N ILE A 90 -8.51 4.50 13.21
CA ILE A 90 -9.16 4.60 11.89
C ILE A 90 -8.69 3.49 10.92
N LEU A 91 -7.54 2.87 11.17
CA LEU A 91 -7.00 1.77 10.36
C LEU A 91 -7.68 0.43 10.67
N LEU A 92 -8.44 0.35 11.76
CA LEU A 92 -9.27 -0.81 12.10
C LEU A 92 -10.65 -0.74 11.43
N ASP A 93 -11.10 0.45 11.05
CA ASP A 93 -12.35 0.63 10.31
C ASP A 93 -12.11 0.43 8.81
N THR A 94 -12.40 -0.78 8.33
CA THR A 94 -12.29 -1.17 6.92
C THR A 94 -13.59 -0.98 6.16
N SER A 95 -14.57 -0.29 6.74
CA SER A 95 -15.80 0.10 6.06
C SER A 95 -15.56 1.20 5.01
N LEU A 96 -16.57 1.48 4.18
CA LEU A 96 -16.52 2.59 3.23
C LEU A 96 -16.34 3.96 3.92
N GLU A 97 -16.84 4.11 5.14
CA GLU A 97 -16.68 5.35 5.91
C GLU A 97 -15.26 5.44 6.48
N GLY A 98 -14.77 4.37 7.10
CA GLY A 98 -13.38 4.28 7.57
C GLY A 98 -12.36 4.55 6.46
N CYS A 99 -12.55 3.95 5.28
CA CYS A 99 -11.72 4.20 4.10
C CYS A 99 -11.72 5.69 3.70
N ARG A 100 -12.86 6.39 3.78
CA ARG A 100 -12.93 7.85 3.51
C ARG A 100 -12.14 8.64 4.54
N GLU A 101 -12.22 8.29 5.81
CA GLU A 101 -11.46 8.96 6.88
C GLU A 101 -9.95 8.69 6.76
N GLN A 102 -9.55 7.47 6.41
CA GLN A 102 -8.16 7.14 6.08
C GLN A 102 -7.65 8.01 4.91
N LYS A 103 -8.42 8.13 3.82
CA LYS A 103 -8.06 8.99 2.67
C LYS A 103 -7.95 10.46 3.07
N LYS A 104 -8.82 10.97 3.95
CA LYS A 104 -8.71 12.34 4.45
C LYS A 104 -7.44 12.56 5.27
N LYS A 105 -7.05 11.61 6.12
CA LYS A 105 -5.90 11.75 7.04
C LYS A 105 -4.56 11.45 6.38
N TYR A 106 -4.50 10.40 5.57
CA TYR A 106 -3.28 9.85 4.99
C TYR A 106 -3.21 9.91 3.47
N GLY A 107 -4.28 10.31 2.78
CA GLY A 107 -4.28 10.40 1.32
C GLY A 107 -4.44 9.05 0.59
N GLY A 108 -4.65 7.96 1.32
CA GLY A 108 -4.91 6.62 0.80
C GLY A 108 -5.67 5.75 1.81
N GLU A 109 -5.97 4.52 1.43
CA GLU A 109 -6.64 3.54 2.28
C GLU A 109 -5.81 2.26 2.41
N LEU A 110 -5.81 1.65 3.60
CA LEU A 110 -5.18 0.37 3.88
C LEU A 110 -6.17 -0.51 4.65
N LEU A 111 -6.52 -1.65 4.06
CA LEU A 111 -7.38 -2.64 4.68
C LEU A 111 -6.57 -3.63 5.53
N THR A 112 -7.22 -4.37 6.42
CA THR A 112 -6.56 -5.48 7.10
C THR A 112 -6.56 -6.72 6.22
N ALA A 113 -5.54 -7.57 6.30
CA ALA A 113 -5.44 -8.79 5.48
C ALA A 113 -6.60 -9.79 5.71
N ASP A 114 -7.22 -9.75 6.89
CA ASP A 114 -8.40 -10.56 7.27
C ASP A 114 -9.74 -9.99 6.77
N THR A 115 -9.75 -8.75 6.28
CA THR A 115 -10.93 -8.18 5.61
C THR A 115 -11.32 -9.04 4.40
N ARG A 116 -12.61 -9.06 4.07
CA ARG A 116 -13.13 -9.70 2.85
C ARG A 116 -13.48 -8.64 1.83
N ALA A 117 -13.05 -8.85 0.59
CA ALA A 117 -13.48 -8.01 -0.52
C ALA A 117 -15.00 -8.14 -0.72
N VAL A 118 -15.61 -7.11 -1.33
CA VAL A 118 -17.06 -7.06 -1.58
C VAL A 118 -17.57 -8.27 -2.38
N ASN A 119 -16.71 -8.85 -3.23
CA ASN A 119 -17.00 -10.04 -4.02
C ASN A 119 -16.72 -11.37 -3.29
N GLY A 120 -16.41 -11.34 -1.99
CA GLY A 120 -16.13 -12.50 -1.15
C GLY A 120 -14.69 -13.03 -1.22
N GLN A 121 -13.84 -12.48 -2.09
CA GLN A 121 -12.44 -12.88 -2.19
C GLN A 121 -11.63 -12.48 -0.95
N THR A 122 -10.49 -13.15 -0.75
CA THR A 122 -9.46 -12.63 0.17
C THR A 122 -8.96 -11.29 -0.36
N ILE A 123 -8.57 -10.41 0.54
CA ILE A 123 -7.99 -9.11 0.16
C ILE A 123 -6.73 -9.28 -0.68
N TYR A 124 -5.89 -10.27 -0.36
CA TYR A 124 -4.76 -10.63 -1.21
C TYR A 124 -5.18 -10.98 -2.65
N GLY A 125 -6.21 -11.83 -2.82
CA GLY A 125 -6.71 -12.20 -4.15
C GLY A 125 -7.33 -11.02 -4.90
N TYR A 126 -8.00 -10.12 -4.18
CA TYR A 126 -8.58 -8.90 -4.75
C TYR A 126 -7.52 -7.95 -5.31
N TYR A 127 -6.44 -7.69 -4.57
CA TYR A 127 -5.38 -6.76 -5.00
C TYR A 127 -4.40 -7.34 -6.02
N THR A 128 -4.34 -8.67 -6.18
CA THR A 128 -3.45 -9.33 -7.16
C THR A 128 -4.11 -9.58 -8.52
N ILE A 129 -5.37 -9.19 -8.70
CA ILE A 129 -6.12 -9.38 -9.95
C ILE A 129 -6.64 -8.01 -10.43
N ASP A 130 -6.40 -7.69 -11.70
CA ASP A 130 -7.14 -6.64 -12.39
C ASP A 130 -8.46 -7.21 -12.91
N VAL A 131 -9.55 -6.98 -12.17
CA VAL A 131 -10.86 -7.59 -12.44
C VAL A 131 -11.40 -7.20 -13.82
N GLU A 132 -11.13 -5.98 -14.27
CA GLU A 132 -11.57 -5.50 -15.60
C GLU A 132 -11.00 -6.34 -16.75
N ARG A 133 -9.74 -6.79 -16.63
CA ARG A 133 -9.02 -7.49 -17.70
C ARG A 133 -8.84 -8.98 -17.41
N GLY A 134 -9.18 -9.43 -16.21
CA GLY A 134 -8.98 -10.81 -15.77
C GLY A 134 -7.51 -11.23 -15.70
N ILE A 135 -6.58 -10.28 -15.52
CA ILE A 135 -5.14 -10.55 -15.49
C ILE A 135 -4.58 -10.46 -14.07
N THR A 136 -3.62 -11.33 -13.76
CA THR A 136 -2.83 -11.23 -12.52
C THR A 136 -1.83 -10.09 -12.64
N LYS A 137 -1.63 -9.38 -11.54
CA LYS A 137 -0.68 -8.27 -11.41
C LYS A 137 0.11 -8.38 -10.11
N GLY A 138 1.25 -7.72 -10.07
CA GLY A 138 2.08 -7.64 -8.88
C GLY A 138 1.66 -6.55 -7.92
N ILE A 139 2.00 -6.76 -6.66
CA ILE A 139 1.85 -5.80 -5.55
C ILE A 139 3.22 -5.51 -4.95
N VAL A 140 3.38 -4.35 -4.32
CA VAL A 140 4.62 -4.00 -3.62
C VAL A 140 4.51 -4.47 -2.17
N CYS A 141 5.52 -5.16 -1.66
CA CYS A 141 5.58 -5.61 -0.27
C CYS A 141 6.59 -4.75 0.51
N VAL A 142 6.11 -4.09 1.57
CA VAL A 142 6.90 -3.29 2.50
C VAL A 142 7.08 -4.08 3.78
N GLU A 143 8.25 -4.68 3.97
CA GLU A 143 8.62 -5.31 5.24
C GLU A 143 9.07 -4.22 6.22
N LEU A 144 8.17 -3.80 7.10
CA LEU A 144 8.34 -2.60 7.93
C LEU A 144 9.54 -2.65 8.88
N GLN A 145 10.04 -3.83 9.21
CA GLN A 145 11.23 -3.99 10.08
C GLN A 145 12.55 -3.86 9.31
N LEU A 146 12.51 -3.93 7.98
CA LEU A 146 13.69 -3.87 7.11
C LEU A 146 13.82 -2.54 6.36
N VAL A 147 12.80 -1.69 6.42
CA VAL A 147 12.75 -0.39 5.74
C VAL A 147 12.94 0.73 6.75
N ASP A 148 13.95 1.57 6.55
CA ASP A 148 14.14 2.78 7.34
C ASP A 148 13.18 3.89 6.87
N LEU A 149 12.21 4.22 7.71
CA LEU A 149 11.23 5.28 7.48
C LEU A 149 11.64 6.60 8.16
N GLN A 150 12.80 6.71 8.78
CA GLN A 150 13.23 7.94 9.47
C GLN A 150 13.88 8.96 8.53
N LEU A 151 14.31 8.54 7.34
CA LEU A 151 14.93 9.42 6.34
C LEU A 151 13.90 10.34 5.67
N TRP A 152 14.02 11.64 5.90
CA TRP A 152 13.23 12.67 5.22
C TRP A 152 14.04 13.28 4.08
N PHE A 153 13.46 13.34 2.88
CA PHE A 153 14.00 14.04 1.71
C PHE A 153 13.54 15.50 1.68
#